data_AF-A0A7V6W674-F1
#
_entry.id   AF-A0A7V6W674-F1
#
_cell.length_a   1.000
_cell.length_b   1.000
_cell.length_c   1.000
_cell.angle_alpha   90.00
_cell.angle_beta   90.00
_cell.angle_gamma   90.00
#
_symmetry.space_group_name_H-M   'P 1'
#
loop_
_entity.id
_entity.type
_entity.pdbx_description
1 polymer ?
#
loop_
_entity_poly.entity_id
_entity_poly.type
_entity_poly.pdbx_seq_one_letter_code
_entity_poly.pdbx_strand_id
1 'polypeptide(L)'
;MDNLVNALDWQADLHLNAPLTPETDYIGVRSHYIQLSLEETANSIKVRPVLVIENLFETSVLCRPLTANRGIGQEGNIQVDMQPEIWEKYKNRKQFWLKIDPDVIMPLQS
;
A
#
# COMPACT_ATOMS: atom_id res chain seq x y z
N MET A 1 3.19 22.48 -6.94
CA MET A 1 3.16 22.23 -5.48
C MET A 1 3.52 20.78 -5.31
N ASP A 2 4.56 20.48 -4.55
CA ASP A 2 4.99 19.11 -4.32
C ASP A 2 4.12 18.54 -3.20
N ASN A 3 3.07 17.81 -3.57
CA ASN A 3 2.13 17.19 -2.63
C ASN A 3 2.70 15.84 -2.16
N LEU A 4 3.90 15.89 -1.57
CA LEU A 4 4.59 14.72 -1.04
C LEU A 4 4.21 14.54 0.43
N VAL A 5 3.79 13.34 0.81
CA VAL A 5 3.61 12.95 2.21
C VAL A 5 4.57 11.84 2.58
N ASN A 6 4.97 11.84 3.84
CA ASN A 6 5.67 10.73 4.44
C ASN A 6 4.67 9.89 5.23
N ALA A 7 4.36 8.70 4.72
CA ALA A 7 3.52 7.72 5.41
C ALA A 7 4.38 6.96 6.43
N LEU A 8 4.47 7.50 7.65
CA LEU A 8 5.39 7.01 8.69
C LEU A 8 5.22 5.51 8.99
N ASP A 9 3.98 5.02 9.03
CA ASP A 9 3.65 3.61 9.30
C ASP A 9 4.13 2.65 8.20
N TRP A 10 4.24 3.16 6.99
CA TRP A 10 4.71 2.40 5.82
C TRP A 10 6.16 2.72 5.46
N GLN A 11 6.76 3.73 6.11
CA GLN A 11 8.08 4.29 5.80
C GLN A 11 8.25 4.52 4.30
N ALA A 12 7.28 5.23 3.73
CA ALA A 12 7.19 5.48 2.30
C ALA A 12 6.84 6.94 2.03
N ASP A 13 7.48 7.51 1.03
CA ASP A 13 7.11 8.80 0.48
C ASP A 13 6.11 8.58 -0.67
N LEU A 14 5.00 9.28 -0.64
CA LEU A 14 3.93 9.14 -1.63
C LEU A 14 3.51 10.53 -2.13
N HIS A 15 3.39 10.68 -3.45
CA HIS A 15 2.82 11.87 -4.06
C HIS A 15 1.30 11.75 -4.13
N LEU A 16 0.58 12.82 -3.82
CA LEU A 16 -0.88 12.89 -3.97
C LEU A 16 -1.26 13.97 -4.98
N ASN A 17 -2.35 13.76 -5.70
CA ASN A 17 -2.92 14.84 -6.52
C ASN A 17 -3.88 15.72 -5.72
N ALA A 18 -4.42 15.22 -4.61
CA ALA A 18 -5.25 16.00 -3.70
C ALA A 18 -4.45 17.07 -2.93
N PRO A 19 -5.02 18.26 -2.67
CA PRO A 19 -4.36 19.27 -1.87
C PRO A 19 -4.24 18.81 -0.41
N LEU A 20 -3.06 19.03 0.18
CA LEU A 20 -2.82 18.83 1.60
C LEU A 20 -3.20 20.10 2.37
N THR A 21 -3.97 19.93 3.44
CA THR A 21 -4.27 21.02 4.37
C THR A 21 -3.42 20.86 5.64
N PRO A 22 -3.13 21.94 6.40
CA PRO A 22 -2.37 21.86 7.64
C PRO A 22 -2.95 20.91 8.70
N GLU A 23 -4.24 20.60 8.59
CA GLU A 23 -4.98 19.72 9.50
C GLU A 23 -4.92 18.24 9.08
N THR A 24 -4.21 17.90 7.99
CA THR A 24 -4.08 16.51 7.54
C THR A 24 -3.08 15.76 8.43
N ASP A 25 -3.58 14.78 9.17
CA ASP A 25 -2.77 13.94 10.07
C ASP A 25 -2.48 12.56 9.48
N TYR A 26 -3.35 12.07 8.59
CA TYR A 26 -3.28 10.71 8.06
C TYR A 26 -3.53 10.68 6.56
N ILE A 27 -3.11 9.58 5.93
CA ILE A 27 -3.56 9.22 4.59
C ILE A 27 -4.32 7.89 4.63
N GLY A 28 -5.35 7.79 3.78
CA GLY A 28 -6.09 6.56 3.56
C GLY A 28 -6.02 6.14 2.10
N VAL A 29 -5.91 4.84 1.87
CA VAL A 29 -6.06 4.23 0.53
C VAL A 29 -6.96 3.02 0.69
N ARG A 30 -7.96 2.87 -0.18
CA ARG A 30 -8.80 1.68 -0.18
C ARG A 30 -8.00 0.50 -0.72
N SER A 31 -8.11 -0.66 -0.07
CA SER A 31 -7.36 -1.89 -0.43
C SER A 31 -7.52 -2.27 -1.90
N HIS A 32 -8.72 -2.14 -2.47
CA HIS A 32 -9.01 -2.42 -3.90
C HIS A 32 -8.35 -1.46 -4.90
N TYR A 33 -7.84 -0.32 -4.45
CA TYR A 33 -7.14 0.64 -5.31
C TYR A 33 -5.63 0.46 -5.28
N ILE A 34 -5.10 -0.41 -4.42
CA ILE A 34 -3.68 -0.73 -4.37
C ILE A 34 -3.40 -1.81 -5.41
N GLN A 35 -2.40 -1.56 -6.27
CA GLN A 35 -2.05 -2.43 -7.37
C GLN A 35 -0.76 -3.22 -7.06
N LEU A 36 -0.70 -4.46 -7.52
CA LEU A 36 0.55 -5.24 -7.45
C LEU A 36 1.41 -4.91 -8.66
N SER A 37 2.71 -4.73 -8.43
CA SER A 37 3.70 -4.44 -9.46
C SER A 37 4.96 -5.28 -9.25
N LEU A 38 5.60 -5.66 -10.36
CA LEU A 38 6.93 -6.30 -10.34
C LEU A 38 8.06 -5.25 -10.34
N GLU A 39 7.75 -4.03 -10.72
CA GLU A 39 8.69 -2.92 -10.86
C GLU A 39 8.40 -1.82 -9.85
N GLU A 40 9.47 -1.13 -9.44
CA GLU A 40 9.40 0.07 -8.63
C GLU A 40 8.85 1.24 -9.45
N THR A 41 8.02 2.05 -8.82
CA THR A 41 7.48 3.30 -9.36
C THR A 41 7.60 4.41 -8.34
N ALA A 42 7.37 5.67 -8.75
CA ALA A 42 7.44 6.82 -7.85
C ALA A 42 6.55 6.68 -6.60
N ASN A 43 5.34 6.12 -6.75
CA ASN A 43 4.46 5.79 -5.64
C ASN A 43 4.36 4.27 -5.47
N SER A 44 5.43 3.68 -4.94
CA SER A 44 5.36 2.26 -4.61
C SER A 44 6.13 1.87 -3.37
N ILE A 45 5.64 0.82 -2.73
CA ILE A 45 6.15 0.31 -1.47
C ILE A 45 6.57 -1.13 -1.69
N LYS A 46 7.84 -1.46 -1.42
CA LYS A 46 8.32 -2.84 -1.52
C LYS A 46 7.82 -3.63 -0.33
N VAL A 47 7.15 -4.75 -0.58
CA VAL A 47 6.51 -5.55 0.46
C VAL A 47 6.83 -7.03 0.33
N ARG A 48 6.51 -7.77 1.40
CA ARG A 48 6.34 -9.22 1.38
C ARG A 48 4.93 -9.59 1.89
N PRO A 49 4.29 -10.63 1.33
CA PRO A 49 3.03 -11.14 1.88
C PRO A 49 3.27 -11.77 3.25
N VAL A 50 2.32 -11.57 4.18
CA VAL A 50 2.35 -12.16 5.53
C VAL A 50 1.13 -13.01 5.84
N LEU A 51 -0.02 -12.69 5.26
CA LEU A 51 -1.25 -13.47 5.34
C LEU A 51 -1.98 -13.36 4.00
N VAL A 52 -2.55 -14.47 3.56
CA VAL A 52 -3.34 -14.56 2.33
C VAL A 52 -4.66 -15.20 2.69
N ILE A 53 -5.75 -14.55 2.31
CA ILE A 53 -7.13 -15.04 2.48
C ILE A 53 -7.74 -15.14 1.08
N GLU A 54 -8.01 -16.35 0.64
CA GLU A 54 -8.54 -16.61 -0.71
C GLU A 54 -10.00 -17.03 -0.62
N ASN A 55 -10.86 -16.32 -1.33
CA ASN A 55 -12.26 -16.65 -1.54
C ASN A 55 -12.55 -16.77 -3.04
N LEU A 56 -13.75 -17.26 -3.40
CA LEU A 56 -14.13 -17.48 -4.80
C LEU A 56 -14.17 -16.20 -5.66
N PHE A 57 -14.34 -15.03 -5.04
CA PHE A 57 -14.53 -13.76 -5.75
C PHE A 57 -13.38 -12.77 -5.54
N GLU A 58 -12.57 -12.99 -4.51
CA GLU A 58 -11.58 -12.01 -4.07
C GLU A 58 -10.48 -12.72 -3.28
N THR A 59 -9.26 -12.20 -3.43
CA THR A 59 -8.12 -12.52 -2.60
C THR A 59 -7.69 -11.29 -1.83
N SER A 60 -7.63 -11.42 -0.51
CA SER A 60 -7.07 -10.40 0.38
C SER A 60 -5.67 -10.82 0.80
N VAL A 61 -4.70 -9.93 0.57
CA VAL A 61 -3.30 -10.15 0.93
C VAL A 61 -2.88 -9.07 1.91
N LEU A 62 -2.54 -9.50 3.12
CA LEU A 62 -1.87 -8.64 4.08
C LEU A 62 -0.37 -8.64 3.75
N CYS A 63 0.17 -7.45 3.53
CA CYS A 63 1.55 -7.22 3.12
C CYS A 63 2.30 -6.45 4.20
N ARG A 64 3.57 -6.78 4.41
CA ARG A 64 4.46 -6.01 5.29
C ARG A 64 5.50 -5.25 4.46
N PRO A 65 5.62 -3.92 4.62
CA PRO A 65 6.70 -3.14 4.04
C PRO A 65 8.07 -3.72 4.43
N LEU A 66 8.99 -3.79 3.47
CA LEU A 66 10.36 -4.25 3.72
C LEU A 66 11.23 -3.15 4.35
N THR A 67 10.85 -1.89 4.15
CA THR A 67 11.49 -0.73 4.77
C THR A 67 11.20 -0.65 6.26
N ALA A 68 10.03 -1.11 6.71
CA ALA A 68 9.59 -1.06 8.09
C ALA A 68 10.61 -1.70 9.06
N ASN A 69 11.34 -0.84 9.78
CA ASN A 69 12.25 -1.24 10.84
C ASN A 69 11.55 -2.09 11.92
N ARG A 70 12.33 -2.86 12.70
CA ARG A 70 11.85 -3.78 13.75
C ARG A 70 10.94 -3.15 14.83
N GLY A 71 10.74 -1.82 14.83
CA GLY A 71 9.90 -1.08 15.78
C GLY A 71 8.46 -0.82 15.32
N ILE A 72 8.12 -1.00 14.04
CA ILE A 72 6.72 -0.86 13.58
C ILE A 72 5.99 -2.17 13.88
N GLY A 73 4.92 -2.09 14.67
CA GLY A 73 4.10 -3.23 15.08
C GLY A 73 3.36 -3.91 13.91
N GLN A 74 2.25 -4.59 14.19
CA GLN A 74 1.38 -5.11 13.13
C GLN A 74 0.57 -4.02 12.41
N GLU A 75 0.54 -2.81 12.99
CA GLU A 75 -0.21 -1.64 12.50
C GLU A 75 0.30 -1.11 11.15
N GLY A 76 1.56 -1.36 10.79
CA GLY A 76 2.12 -0.98 9.49
C GLY A 76 1.87 -1.98 8.35
N ASN A 77 1.03 -3.00 8.56
CA ASN A 77 0.68 -3.92 7.51
C ASN A 77 -0.32 -3.26 6.53
N ILE A 78 -0.17 -3.55 5.24
CA ILE A 78 -1.01 -3.01 4.17
C ILE A 78 -1.87 -4.15 3.62
N GLN A 79 -3.20 -4.00 3.70
CA GLN A 79 -4.12 -4.92 3.06
C GLN A 79 -4.36 -4.52 1.61
N VAL A 80 -4.31 -5.50 0.71
CA VAL A 80 -4.65 -5.33 -0.70
C VAL A 80 -5.66 -6.38 -1.09
N ASP A 81 -6.73 -5.94 -1.73
CA ASP A 81 -7.82 -6.80 -2.15
C ASP A 81 -7.89 -6.79 -3.68
N MET A 82 -7.92 -7.98 -4.28
CA MET A 82 -7.81 -8.13 -5.73
C MET A 82 -8.57 -9.37 -6.21
N GLN A 83 -8.79 -9.48 -7.52
CA GLN A 83 -9.32 -10.69 -8.11
C GLN A 83 -8.31 -11.85 -8.00
N PRO A 84 -8.76 -13.10 -7.81
CA PRO A 84 -7.86 -14.26 -7.67
C PRO A 84 -6.85 -14.41 -8.81
N GLU A 85 -7.24 -14.10 -10.05
CA GLU A 85 -6.38 -14.22 -11.24
C GLU A 85 -5.20 -13.24 -11.23
N ILE A 86 -5.34 -12.12 -10.51
CA ILE A 86 -4.23 -11.18 -10.30
C ILE A 86 -3.25 -11.82 -9.31
N TRP A 87 -3.74 -12.32 -8.17
CA TRP A 87 -2.90 -12.91 -7.13
C TRP A 87 -2.11 -14.13 -7.61
N GLU A 88 -2.71 -14.95 -8.46
CA GLU A 88 -2.07 -16.13 -9.08
C GLU A 88 -0.72 -15.82 -9.73
N LYS A 89 -0.54 -14.61 -10.27
CA LYS A 89 0.72 -14.16 -10.89
C LYS A 89 1.83 -13.85 -9.87
N TYR A 90 1.45 -13.63 -8.61
CA TYR A 90 2.34 -13.19 -7.52
C TYR A 90 2.50 -14.21 -6.40
N LYS A 91 1.62 -15.22 -6.28
CA LYS A 91 1.59 -16.13 -5.12
C LYS A 91 2.90 -16.86 -4.79
N ASN A 92 3.75 -17.09 -5.79
CA ASN A 92 5.05 -17.73 -5.61
C ASN A 92 6.21 -16.74 -5.33
N ARG A 93 5.92 -15.44 -5.25
CA ARG A 93 6.92 -14.38 -5.04
C ARG A 93 7.11 -14.16 -3.54
N LYS A 94 8.37 -13.99 -3.14
CA LYS A 94 8.73 -13.61 -1.76
C LYS A 94 8.56 -12.11 -1.50
N GLN A 95 8.60 -11.30 -2.55
CA GLN A 95 8.48 -9.85 -2.49
C GLN A 95 7.98 -9.31 -3.82
N PHE A 96 7.29 -8.18 -3.77
CA PHE A 96 6.80 -7.40 -4.91
C PHE A 96 6.57 -5.96 -4.46
N TRP A 97 6.11 -5.11 -5.37
CA TRP A 97 5.80 -3.71 -5.09
C TRP A 97 4.28 -3.52 -5.02
N LEU A 98 3.83 -2.73 -4.05
CA LEU A 98 2.49 -2.16 -4.04
C LEU A 98 2.56 -0.80 -4.70
N LYS A 99 1.89 -0.62 -5.83
CA LYS A 99 1.74 0.66 -6.51
C LYS A 99 0.45 1.33 -6.06
N ILE A 100 0.56 2.62 -5.75
CA ILE A 100 -0.57 3.44 -5.30
C ILE A 100 -0.68 4.64 -6.22
N ASP A 101 -1.79 4.77 -6.93
CA ASP A 101 -2.01 5.94 -7.78
C ASP A 101 -2.19 7.21 -6.92
N PRO A 102 -1.51 8.34 -7.23
CA PRO A 102 -1.73 9.60 -6.52
C PRO A 102 -3.19 10.05 -6.39
N ASP A 103 -4.07 9.65 -7.33
CA ASP A 103 -5.49 10.01 -7.33
C ASP A 103 -6.33 9.24 -6.30
N VAL A 104 -5.84 8.11 -5.79
CA VAL A 104 -6.58 7.26 -4.84
C VAL A 104 -6.17 7.48 -3.39
N ILE A 105 -5.21 8.36 -3.14
CA ILE A 105 -4.73 8.69 -1.80
C ILE A 105 -5.62 9.80 -1.22
N MET A 106 -6.24 9.51 -0.09
CA MET A 106 -7.16 10.42 0.59
C MET A 106 -6.46 11.03 1.80
N PRO A 107 -6.26 12.37 1.86
CA PRO A 107 -5.86 13.03 3.09
C PRO A 107 -7.00 12.97 4.12
N LEU A 108 -6.67 12.65 5.36
CA LEU A 108 -7.61 12.45 6.47
C LEU A 108 -7.17 13.26 7.70
N GLN A 109 -8.13 13.56 8.58
CA GLN A 109 -7.94 14.36 9.80
C GLN A 109 -8.41 13.53 11.02
N SER A 110 -7.83 13.80 12.19
CA SER A 110 -8.18 13.16 13.48
C SER A 110 -9.37 13.82 14.17
#